data_AF-D6RM45-F1
#
_entry.id   AF-D6RM45-F1
#
_cell.length_a   1.000
_cell.length_b   1.000
_cell.length_c   1.000
_cell.angle_alpha   90.00
_cell.angle_beta   90.00
_cell.angle_gamma   90.00
#
_symmetry.space_group_name_H-M   'P 1'
#
loop_
_entity.id
_entity.type
_entity.pdbx_description
1 polymer ?
#
loop_
_entity_poly.entity_id
_entity_poly.type
_entity_poly.pdbx_seq_one_letter_code
_entity_poly.pdbx_strand_id
1 'polypeptide(L)'
;MTLANSLALVGASQVPLSHHHATSSHSTSWRFDEPLRNTTSNFVFESVSSLLQQWGNTRYRHGHNIVPGTIPIGTLLYHGTWFNGRTVPSTPEWVATDPEHSHVFCRELVDGEGCWMLTLAVTRPLKVLYFDGSSAAMSYGCMDTQDLIVWGEVRDDERVEGV
;
A
#
# COMPACT_ATOMS: atom_id res chain seq x y z
N MET A 1 12.28 29.47 -35.43
CA MET A 1 11.65 28.41 -36.25
C MET A 1 12.16 27.06 -35.76
N THR A 2 11.28 26.37 -35.02
CA THR A 2 11.17 24.93 -34.72
C THR A 2 12.42 24.08 -34.45
N LEU A 3 12.63 23.73 -33.18
CA LEU A 3 13.32 22.50 -32.76
C LEU A 3 12.24 21.49 -32.34
N ALA A 4 12.16 20.37 -33.05
CA ALA A 4 11.25 19.28 -32.74
C ALA A 4 11.90 18.34 -31.71
N ASN A 5 11.33 18.27 -30.50
CA ASN A 5 11.67 17.24 -29.53
C ASN A 5 10.86 15.97 -29.84
N SER A 6 11.57 14.92 -30.27
CA SER A 6 11.00 13.59 -30.44
C SER A 6 10.85 12.93 -29.07
N LEU A 7 9.61 12.81 -28.58
CA LEU A 7 9.28 12.05 -27.39
C LEU A 7 9.30 10.55 -27.76
N ALA A 8 10.33 9.81 -27.34
CA ALA A 8 10.36 8.37 -27.49
C ALA A 8 9.42 7.74 -26.45
N LEU A 9 8.32 7.16 -26.91
CA LEU A 9 7.46 6.30 -26.11
C LEU A 9 8.23 5.00 -25.84
N VAL A 10 8.80 4.84 -24.64
CA VAL A 10 9.35 3.56 -24.21
C VAL A 10 8.17 2.66 -23.87
N GLY A 11 7.67 1.92 -24.87
CA GLY A 11 6.72 0.85 -24.63
C GLY A 11 7.39 -0.25 -23.83
N ALA A 12 6.95 -0.48 -22.60
CA ALA A 12 7.29 -1.68 -21.87
C ALA A 12 6.73 -2.89 -22.64
N SER A 13 7.58 -3.57 -23.40
CA SER A 13 7.21 -4.82 -24.04
C SER A 13 7.02 -5.87 -22.95
N GLN A 14 5.77 -6.26 -22.70
CA GLN A 14 5.49 -7.48 -21.95
C GLN A 14 5.93 -8.66 -22.81
N VAL A 15 7.04 -9.29 -22.45
CA VAL A 15 7.52 -10.51 -23.10
C VAL A 15 6.93 -11.69 -22.33
N PRO A 16 6.07 -12.53 -22.94
CA PRO A 16 5.57 -13.72 -22.26
C PRO A 16 6.73 -14.67 -21.96
N LEU A 17 6.81 -15.16 -20.72
CA LEU A 17 7.72 -16.22 -20.33
C LEU A 17 7.29 -17.54 -21.02
N SER A 18 7.86 -17.81 -22.19
CA SER A 18 7.69 -19.08 -22.88
C SER A 18 8.75 -20.08 -22.42
N HIS A 19 8.46 -20.84 -21.37
CA HIS A 19 9.13 -22.12 -21.14
C HIS A 19 8.10 -23.25 -21.20
N HIS A 20 8.02 -23.89 -22.36
CA HIS A 20 7.24 -25.10 -22.58
C HIS A 20 8.01 -26.31 -22.04
N HIS A 21 7.39 -27.04 -21.10
CA HIS A 21 7.56 -28.48 -21.01
C HIS A 21 6.16 -29.10 -21.04
N ALA A 22 5.72 -29.46 -22.26
CA ALA A 22 4.38 -29.96 -22.53
C ALA A 22 4.32 -31.48 -22.37
N THR A 23 3.76 -31.96 -21.27
CA THR A 23 3.17 -33.32 -21.19
C THR A 23 1.95 -33.29 -20.28
N SER A 24 0.82 -32.83 -20.84
CA SER A 24 -0.56 -33.18 -20.45
C SER A 24 -1.51 -32.39 -21.35
N SER A 25 -2.17 -33.05 -22.31
CA SER A 25 -3.16 -32.42 -23.18
C SER A 25 -4.48 -32.24 -22.44
N HIS A 26 -4.50 -31.38 -21.41
CA HIS A 26 -5.75 -30.78 -20.98
C HIS A 26 -5.97 -29.54 -21.83
N SER A 27 -6.88 -29.64 -22.80
CA SER A 27 -7.45 -28.48 -23.47
C SER A 27 -8.22 -27.66 -22.43
N THR A 28 -7.53 -26.78 -21.69
CA THR A 28 -8.16 -25.75 -20.88
C THR A 28 -8.67 -24.66 -21.82
N SER A 29 -9.76 -24.95 -22.54
CA SER A 29 -10.46 -23.91 -23.28
C SER A 29 -10.99 -22.92 -22.24
N TRP A 30 -10.55 -21.67 -22.30
CA TRP A 30 -11.11 -20.59 -21.50
C TRP A 30 -12.62 -20.50 -21.78
N ARG A 31 -13.45 -20.99 -20.85
CA ARG A 31 -14.91 -20.96 -20.96
C ARG A 31 -15.40 -19.62 -20.42
N PHE A 32 -15.70 -18.67 -21.31
CA PHE A 32 -16.28 -17.38 -20.95
C PHE A 32 -17.82 -17.39 -20.90
N ASP A 33 -18.44 -18.50 -21.31
CA ASP A 33 -19.90 -18.61 -21.47
C ASP A 33 -20.65 -18.86 -20.16
N GLU A 34 -19.97 -19.29 -19.11
CA GLU A 34 -20.56 -19.58 -17.81
C GLU A 34 -19.73 -18.92 -16.70
N PRO A 35 -20.35 -18.15 -15.78
CA PRO A 35 -19.64 -17.65 -14.62
C PRO A 35 -19.16 -18.85 -13.80
N LEU A 36 -17.85 -18.89 -13.57
CA LEU A 36 -17.24 -19.91 -12.74
C LEU A 36 -17.88 -19.90 -11.34
N ARG A 37 -18.31 -21.06 -10.86
CA ARG A 37 -18.94 -21.17 -9.54
C ARG A 37 -17.91 -20.93 -8.44
N ASN A 38 -18.27 -20.13 -7.45
CA ASN A 38 -17.43 -19.82 -6.27
C ASN A 38 -16.08 -19.14 -6.59
N THR A 39 -16.00 -18.29 -7.61
CA THR A 39 -14.76 -17.53 -7.87
C THR A 39 -14.69 -16.22 -7.13
N THR A 40 -13.47 -15.85 -6.74
CA THR A 40 -13.12 -14.56 -6.16
C THR A 40 -12.58 -13.56 -7.20
N SER A 41 -12.62 -13.89 -8.49
CA SER A 41 -11.98 -13.10 -9.55
C SER A 41 -12.57 -11.69 -9.71
N ASN A 42 -13.85 -11.50 -9.42
CA ASN A 42 -14.47 -10.18 -9.43
C ASN A 42 -13.87 -9.24 -8.36
N PHE A 43 -13.30 -9.76 -7.28
CA PHE A 43 -12.65 -8.94 -6.26
C PHE A 43 -11.36 -8.29 -6.75
N VAL A 44 -10.70 -8.86 -7.75
CA VAL A 44 -9.50 -8.26 -8.36
C VAL A 44 -9.88 -6.96 -9.09
N PHE A 45 -10.91 -7.01 -9.94
CA PHE A 45 -11.37 -5.81 -10.66
C PHE A 45 -11.96 -4.77 -9.71
N GLU A 46 -12.69 -5.22 -8.68
CA GLU A 46 -13.22 -4.33 -7.64
C GLU A 46 -12.10 -3.60 -6.90
N SER A 47 -11.06 -4.33 -6.48
CA SER A 47 -9.89 -3.79 -5.76
C SER A 47 -9.13 -2.77 -6.61
N VAL A 48 -8.90 -3.05 -7.91
CA VAL A 48 -8.31 -2.07 -8.84
C VAL A 48 -9.21 -0.84 -8.99
N SER A 49 -10.52 -1.02 -9.10
CA SER A 49 -11.45 0.12 -9.23
C SER A 49 -11.55 0.96 -7.95
N SER A 50 -11.32 0.33 -6.79
CA SER A 50 -11.33 0.93 -5.45
C SER A 50 -9.99 1.54 -5.05
N LEU A 51 -8.99 1.56 -5.93
CA LEU A 51 -7.67 2.12 -5.65
C LEU A 51 -7.78 3.55 -5.12
N LEU A 52 -7.11 3.85 -3.99
CA LEU A 52 -7.16 5.13 -3.28
C LEU A 52 -8.55 5.56 -2.76
N GLN A 53 -9.58 4.70 -2.84
CA GLN A 53 -10.91 4.99 -2.30
C GLN A 53 -11.07 4.41 -0.89
N GLN A 54 -11.47 5.24 0.07
CA GLN A 54 -11.61 4.83 1.47
C GLN A 54 -12.59 3.66 1.65
N TRP A 55 -13.81 3.76 1.13
CA TRP A 55 -14.87 2.78 1.42
C TRP A 55 -14.64 1.41 0.78
N GLY A 56 -14.12 1.36 -0.44
CA GLY A 56 -13.74 0.10 -1.09
C GLY A 56 -12.68 -0.64 -0.29
N ASN A 57 -11.62 0.06 0.11
CA ASN A 57 -10.51 -0.48 0.91
C ASN A 57 -10.90 -0.83 2.37
N THR A 58 -11.94 -0.19 2.92
CA THR A 58 -12.48 -0.52 4.24
C THR A 58 -13.33 -1.79 4.20
N ARG A 59 -14.08 -1.99 3.12
CA ARG A 59 -14.93 -3.17 2.91
C ARG A 59 -14.08 -4.40 2.60
N TYR A 60 -13.07 -4.25 1.74
CA TYR A 60 -12.12 -5.30 1.36
C TYR A 60 -10.75 -5.01 1.99
N ARG A 61 -10.62 -5.39 3.27
CA ARG A 61 -9.47 -5.03 4.10
C ARG A 61 -8.17 -5.73 3.69
N HIS A 62 -8.27 -6.94 3.15
CA HIS A 62 -7.13 -7.67 2.60
C HIS A 62 -6.80 -7.11 1.20
N GLY A 63 -5.93 -6.10 1.20
CA GLY A 63 -5.40 -5.52 -0.02
C GLY A 63 -4.45 -6.47 -0.76
N HIS A 64 -4.40 -6.36 -2.07
CA HIS A 64 -3.48 -7.10 -2.94
C HIS A 64 -2.87 -6.24 -4.05
N ASN A 65 -3.24 -4.96 -4.15
CA ASN A 65 -2.59 -4.02 -5.06
C ASN A 65 -1.40 -3.35 -4.38
N ILE A 66 -0.29 -3.30 -5.12
CA ILE A 66 0.93 -2.59 -4.72
C ILE A 66 1.22 -1.61 -5.85
N VAL A 67 1.01 -0.32 -5.59
CA VAL A 67 1.07 0.72 -6.62
C VAL A 67 2.18 1.71 -6.29
N PRO A 68 3.19 1.89 -7.17
CA PRO A 68 4.19 2.93 -6.98
C PRO A 68 3.56 4.32 -7.15
N GLY A 69 3.95 5.23 -6.28
CA GLY A 69 3.47 6.61 -6.28
C GLY A 69 4.57 7.62 -6.03
N THR A 70 4.23 8.89 -6.16
CA THR A 70 5.11 10.00 -5.79
C THR A 70 4.34 11.05 -5.01
N ILE A 71 4.83 11.42 -3.83
CA ILE A 71 4.31 12.55 -3.06
C ILE A 71 5.07 13.81 -3.51
N PRO A 72 4.37 14.87 -3.94
CA PRO A 72 5.01 16.09 -4.45
C PRO A 72 5.65 16.92 -3.32
N ILE A 73 6.57 17.81 -3.73
CA ILE A 73 7.14 18.83 -2.84
C ILE A 73 6.01 19.72 -2.30
N GLY A 74 6.09 20.08 -1.03
CA GLY A 74 5.12 20.95 -0.36
C GLY A 74 3.92 20.21 0.23
N THR A 75 3.76 18.90 0.00
CA THR A 75 2.77 18.10 0.74
C THR A 75 3.08 18.15 2.23
N LEU A 76 2.03 18.39 3.02
CA LEU A 76 2.10 18.31 4.48
C LEU A 76 1.82 16.88 4.93
N LEU A 77 2.63 16.40 5.85
CA LEU A 77 2.51 15.10 6.50
C LEU A 77 2.54 15.32 8.01
N TYR A 78 1.82 14.48 8.74
CA TYR A 78 1.59 14.65 10.17
C TYR A 78 2.17 13.47 10.95
N HIS A 79 2.77 13.74 12.10
CA HIS A 79 3.28 12.70 13.00
C HIS A 79 2.84 13.04 14.42
N GLY A 80 2.04 12.13 15.01
CA GLY A 80 1.62 12.24 16.40
C GLY A 80 2.53 11.36 17.25
N THR A 81 3.16 11.94 18.25
CA THR A 81 4.01 11.19 19.18
C THR A 81 3.84 11.72 20.61
N TRP A 82 4.11 10.84 21.55
CA TRP A 82 4.25 11.16 22.97
C TRP A 82 5.68 10.95 23.44
N PHE A 83 6.45 10.14 22.71
CA PHE A 83 7.83 9.78 23.00
C PHE A 83 8.80 10.73 22.28
N ASN A 84 9.89 11.12 22.98
CA ASN A 84 10.96 11.99 22.46
C ASN A 84 10.54 13.40 21.99
N GLY A 85 9.41 13.91 22.48
CA GLY A 85 9.13 15.35 22.41
C GLY A 85 8.89 15.90 20.99
N ARG A 86 9.28 17.16 20.78
CA ARG A 86 9.24 17.89 19.49
C ARG A 86 10.32 17.47 18.48
N THR A 87 11.04 16.37 18.71
CA THR A 87 12.16 16.00 17.84
C THR A 87 11.68 15.17 16.66
N VAL A 88 12.26 15.42 15.49
CA VAL A 88 12.02 14.57 14.32
C VAL A 88 12.75 13.25 14.54
N PRO A 89 12.08 12.09 14.41
CA PRO A 89 12.72 10.79 14.60
C PRO A 89 13.96 10.60 13.70
N SER A 90 15.01 10.04 14.28
CA SER A 90 16.25 9.68 13.55
C SER A 90 16.17 8.29 12.90
N THR A 91 15.22 7.47 13.33
CA THR A 91 14.90 6.15 12.79
C THR A 91 13.69 6.20 11.88
N PRO A 92 13.46 5.18 11.02
CA PRO A 92 12.22 5.07 10.26
C PRO A 92 11.00 5.12 11.18
N GLU A 93 10.09 6.05 10.89
CA GLU A 93 8.85 6.28 11.63
C GLU A 93 7.73 6.61 10.65
N TRP A 94 6.50 6.50 11.12
CA TRP A 94 5.31 6.71 10.30
C TRP A 94 4.90 8.19 10.23
N VAL A 95 4.18 8.54 9.17
CA VAL A 95 3.52 9.83 9.00
C VAL A 95 2.15 9.61 8.36
N ALA A 96 1.19 10.47 8.65
CA ALA A 96 -0.14 10.44 8.06
C ALA A 96 -0.34 11.60 7.07
N THR A 97 -1.26 11.41 6.13
CA THR A 97 -1.69 12.46 5.19
C THR A 97 -2.69 13.42 5.79
N ASP A 98 -3.33 13.03 6.89
CA ASP A 98 -4.35 13.78 7.60
C ASP A 98 -3.99 13.95 9.09
N PRO A 99 -4.23 15.14 9.67
CA PRO A 99 -3.92 15.38 11.08
C PRO A 99 -4.80 14.57 12.03
N GLU A 100 -6.00 14.17 11.60
CA GLU A 100 -6.95 13.41 12.41
C GLU A 100 -6.40 12.03 12.77
N HIS A 101 -5.83 11.30 11.80
CA HIS A 101 -5.17 10.02 12.04
C HIS A 101 -3.99 10.18 13.00
N SER A 102 -3.13 11.17 12.79
CA SER A 102 -2.00 11.42 13.69
C SER A 102 -2.44 11.79 15.10
N HIS A 103 -3.57 12.50 15.25
CA HIS A 103 -4.07 12.91 16.55
C HIS A 103 -4.37 11.72 17.47
N VAL A 104 -4.83 10.60 16.90
CA VAL A 104 -5.09 9.38 17.66
C VAL A 104 -3.83 8.83 18.33
N PHE A 105 -2.63 9.11 17.83
CA PHE A 105 -1.35 8.66 18.39
C PHE A 105 -0.67 9.71 19.28
N CYS A 106 -1.23 10.92 19.34
CA CYS A 106 -0.79 11.98 20.23
C CYS A 106 -1.47 11.80 21.61
N ARG A 107 -1.03 10.77 22.35
CA ARG A 107 -1.60 10.41 23.67
C ARG A 107 -0.55 10.54 24.75
N GLU A 108 -0.87 11.20 25.85
CA GLU A 108 -0.01 11.17 27.03
C GLU A 108 -0.07 9.76 27.66
N LEU A 109 0.87 8.89 27.28
CA LEU A 109 0.99 7.54 27.85
C LEU A 109 1.90 7.50 29.09
N VAL A 110 2.73 8.53 29.28
CA VAL A 110 3.62 8.72 30.43
C VAL A 110 3.43 10.13 30.97
N ASP A 111 3.13 10.23 32.27
CA ASP A 111 2.91 11.50 32.96
C ASP A 111 4.05 12.48 32.69
N GLY A 112 3.73 13.63 32.09
CA GLY A 112 4.68 14.72 31.85
C GLY A 112 5.44 14.67 30.54
N GLU A 113 5.31 13.63 29.71
CA GLU A 113 5.91 13.61 28.35
C GLU A 113 5.05 14.33 27.30
N GLY A 114 3.78 14.58 27.63
CA GLY A 114 2.84 15.35 26.82
C GLY A 114 2.47 14.68 25.49
N CYS A 115 1.89 15.46 24.59
CA CYS A 115 1.52 15.03 23.25
C CYS A 115 2.01 16.05 22.22
N TRP A 116 2.71 15.55 21.21
CA TRP A 116 3.36 16.34 20.18
C TRP A 116 2.79 16.00 18.80
N MET A 117 2.34 17.05 18.11
CA MET A 117 1.90 16.97 16.72
C MET A 117 2.92 17.69 15.84
N LEU A 118 3.65 16.93 15.05
CA LEU A 118 4.62 17.46 14.09
C LEU A 118 3.95 17.61 12.73
N THR A 119 4.06 18.80 12.15
CA THR A 119 3.68 19.07 10.77
C THR A 119 4.95 19.16 9.93
N LEU A 120 5.14 18.20 9.03
CA LEU A 120 6.31 18.04 8.20
C LEU A 120 5.98 18.42 6.76
N ALA A 121 6.81 19.26 6.14
CA ALA A 121 6.67 19.61 4.73
C ALA A 121 7.65 18.81 3.88
N VAL A 122 7.15 18.16 2.83
CA VAL A 122 7.97 17.41 1.89
C VAL A 122 8.87 18.36 1.11
N THR A 123 10.20 18.21 1.23
CA THR A 123 11.19 19.08 0.58
C THR A 123 11.72 18.54 -0.75
N ARG A 124 11.43 17.29 -1.08
CA ARG A 124 11.79 16.61 -2.33
C ARG A 124 10.72 15.58 -2.68
N PRO A 125 10.52 15.22 -3.96
CA PRO A 125 9.53 14.20 -4.32
C PRO A 125 9.82 12.88 -3.59
N LEU A 126 8.85 12.36 -2.83
CA LEU A 126 9.00 11.09 -2.12
C LEU A 126 8.48 9.96 -2.99
N LYS A 127 9.32 8.95 -3.23
CA LYS A 127 8.89 7.70 -3.87
C LYS A 127 8.21 6.84 -2.81
N VAL A 128 6.99 6.44 -3.08
CA VAL A 128 6.18 5.64 -2.14
C VAL A 128 5.64 4.40 -2.83
N LEU A 129 5.34 3.39 -2.02
CA LEU A 129 4.48 2.27 -2.41
C LEU A 129 3.16 2.43 -1.68
N TYR A 130 2.07 2.40 -2.43
CA TYR A 130 0.72 2.34 -1.89
C TYR A 130 0.28 0.88 -1.82
N PHE A 131 -0.14 0.45 -0.63
CA PHE A 131 -0.75 -0.83 -0.37
C PHE A 131 -2.24 -0.60 -0.13
N ASP A 132 -3.09 -1.19 -0.96
CA ASP A 132 -4.54 -1.01 -0.83
C ASP A 132 -5.13 -1.81 0.35
N GLY A 133 -6.45 -1.83 0.46
CA GLY A 133 -7.14 -2.37 1.63
C GLY A 133 -6.84 -1.57 2.90
N SER A 134 -6.84 -2.25 4.04
CA SER A 134 -6.56 -1.66 5.35
C SER A 134 -5.14 -1.98 5.80
N SER A 135 -4.15 -1.72 4.93
CA SER A 135 -2.76 -2.17 5.07
C SER A 135 -2.03 -1.69 6.34
N ALA A 136 -2.49 -0.62 6.98
CA ALA A 136 -1.96 -0.12 8.25
C ALA A 136 -2.78 -0.55 9.50
N ALA A 137 -3.82 -1.37 9.35
CA ALA A 137 -4.73 -1.70 10.45
C ALA A 137 -4.22 -2.78 11.42
N MET A 138 -2.98 -3.28 11.23
CA MET A 138 -2.36 -4.34 12.06
C MET A 138 -3.32 -5.51 12.35
N SER A 139 -4.16 -5.85 11.38
CA SER A 139 -5.19 -6.89 11.48
C SER A 139 -4.81 -8.08 10.59
N TYR A 140 -5.40 -9.25 10.87
CA TYR A 140 -5.18 -10.46 10.06
C TYR A 140 -5.29 -10.16 8.56
N GLY A 141 -4.35 -10.68 7.78
CA GLY A 141 -4.33 -10.59 6.32
C GLY A 141 -4.12 -9.19 5.73
N CYS A 142 -4.11 -8.11 6.54
CA CYS A 142 -4.02 -6.75 6.02
C CYS A 142 -2.58 -6.35 5.67
N MET A 143 -1.59 -7.01 6.29
CA MET A 143 -0.17 -6.73 6.08
C MET A 143 0.53 -7.73 5.16
N ASP A 144 -0.15 -8.78 4.69
CA ASP A 144 0.44 -9.87 3.90
C ASP A 144 1.22 -9.36 2.67
N THR A 145 0.72 -8.32 2.00
CA THR A 145 1.42 -7.71 0.86
C THR A 145 2.71 -6.99 1.26
N GLN A 146 2.74 -6.35 2.43
CA GLN A 146 3.98 -5.79 2.98
C GLN A 146 4.93 -6.92 3.34
N ASP A 147 4.41 -7.99 3.93
CA ASP A 147 5.24 -9.10 4.36
C ASP A 147 5.96 -9.78 3.19
N LEU A 148 5.22 -10.05 2.12
CA LEU A 148 5.76 -10.62 0.90
C LEU A 148 6.84 -9.74 0.26
N ILE A 149 6.69 -8.41 0.32
CA ILE A 149 7.67 -7.48 -0.24
C ILE A 149 8.94 -7.39 0.62
N VAL A 150 8.79 -7.40 1.94
CA VAL A 150 9.91 -7.20 2.87
C VAL A 150 10.66 -8.50 3.15
N TRP A 151 9.93 -9.60 3.37
CA TRP A 151 10.50 -10.88 3.81
C TRP A 151 10.37 -12.01 2.78
N GLY A 152 9.57 -11.86 1.74
CA GLY A 152 9.36 -12.90 0.71
C GLY A 152 8.39 -14.02 1.12
N GLU A 153 7.86 -13.95 2.33
CA GLU A 153 6.84 -14.84 2.88
C GLU A 153 5.89 -14.05 3.78
N VAL A 154 4.66 -14.52 3.94
CA VAL A 154 3.73 -13.97 4.94
C VAL A 154 4.17 -14.48 6.31
N ARG A 155 4.46 -13.57 7.24
CA ARG A 155 4.96 -13.94 8.57
C ARG A 155 3.81 -13.96 9.55
N ASP A 156 3.61 -15.06 10.27
CA ASP A 156 2.51 -15.18 11.24
C ASP A 156 2.81 -14.59 12.62
N ASP A 157 4.06 -14.18 12.86
CA ASP A 157 4.52 -13.74 14.18
C ASP A 157 4.05 -12.30 14.51
N GLU A 158 3.50 -12.18 15.74
CA GLU A 158 2.82 -11.04 16.39
C GLU A 158 1.28 -10.94 16.22
N ARG A 159 0.60 -11.93 15.62
CA ARG A 159 -0.86 -11.89 15.41
C ARG A 159 -1.71 -12.65 16.44
N VAL A 160 -1.36 -12.58 17.73
CA VAL A 160 -2.21 -13.09 18.83
C VAL A 160 -2.79 -11.93 19.64
N GLU A 161 -4.13 -11.85 19.60
CA GLU A 161 -5.08 -11.19 20.50
C GLU A 161 -4.57 -10.07 21.42
N GLY A 162 -5.02 -8.84 21.17
CA GLY A 162 -4.68 -7.71 22.04
C GLY A 162 -5.43 -6.40 21.79
N VAL A 163 -6.71 -6.45 21.41
CA VAL A 163 -7.83 -5.62 21.93
C VAL A 163 -9.12 -6.39 21.77
#